data_AF-A0A917JGG8-F1
#
_entry.id   AF-A0A917JGG8-F1
#
_cell.length_a   1.000
_cell.length_b   1.000
_cell.length_c   1.000
_cell.angle_alpha   90.00
_cell.angle_beta   90.00
_cell.angle_gamma   90.00
#
_symmetry.space_group_name_H-M   'P 1'
#
loop_
_entity.id
_entity.type
_entity.pdbx_description
1 polymer ?
#
loop_
_entity_poly.entity_id
_entity_poly.type
_entity_poly.pdbx_seq_one_letter_code
_entity_poly.pdbx_strand_id
1 'polypeptide(L)'
;MKGKKFITLVLCLIQIIAPVAVSADTLESLNQKETKIQQESQAISLEVQNALEKVNEAYQAVESLKGKIAENQTVLEETQEQISDTKETIARRKEMVAERLRYLQVNSVVENKFAYLLESSSLQELVTNLYAITMLQNAEKEAIESLDADTKKLQSLEQEAQATQATLESDQESLTAEAQTLDAQVLGLKEQLANNQSTLASIAQSKEVELARIAAEEARAKEEAKEREEAARLAAEKEKQAAQKENETNNQTETPAKPAGKPNTEQPVQPTPPKEPTPPTNNNGNSSNSGNKVLYMESTAYSYKEAGSSFFTAMGVDLRVNPRVVAVDPSVIPLGTIVEVEGYGIALAADTGGAIKGNILDVHLDSVEACNVWGRKYNVKVTILD
;
A
#
# COMPACT_ATOMS: atom_id res chain seq x y z
N MET A 1 25.89 -97.80 27.87
CA MET A 1 25.90 -96.34 28.08
C MET A 1 26.23 -95.69 26.73
N LYS A 2 25.20 -95.29 25.97
CA LYS A 2 24.85 -93.90 25.63
C LYS A 2 26.00 -93.10 25.00
N GLY A 3 25.92 -92.93 23.69
CA GLY A 3 26.64 -91.93 22.90
C GLY A 3 25.91 -91.74 21.57
N LYS A 4 24.76 -91.06 21.60
CA LYS A 4 23.99 -90.73 20.39
C LYS A 4 24.71 -89.61 19.64
N LYS A 5 25.03 -89.87 18.38
CA LYS A 5 25.54 -88.92 17.39
C LYS A 5 24.49 -87.83 17.15
N PHE A 6 24.88 -86.57 17.28
CA PHE A 6 24.06 -85.42 16.90
C PHE A 6 24.12 -85.26 15.38
N ILE A 7 22.95 -85.32 14.75
CA ILE A 7 22.73 -85.11 13.32
C ILE A 7 22.62 -83.61 13.08
N THR A 8 23.37 -83.16 12.08
CA THR A 8 23.33 -81.88 11.39
C THR A 8 21.89 -81.49 11.01
N LEU A 9 21.39 -80.38 11.54
CA LEU A 9 20.23 -79.68 10.98
C LEU A 9 20.72 -78.31 10.47
N VAL A 10 20.86 -78.23 9.16
CA VAL A 10 21.15 -77.03 8.38
C VAL A 10 20.02 -76.03 8.61
N LEU A 11 20.30 -74.95 9.34
CA LEU A 11 19.43 -73.77 9.40
C LEU A 11 19.93 -72.77 8.34
N CYS A 12 19.30 -72.77 7.17
CA CYS A 12 19.41 -71.68 6.20
C CYS A 12 18.85 -70.40 6.84
N LEU A 13 19.73 -69.55 7.37
CA LEU A 13 19.42 -68.13 7.62
C LEU A 13 19.77 -67.35 6.36
N ILE A 14 18.80 -67.21 5.47
CA ILE A 14 18.77 -66.11 4.51
C ILE A 14 18.37 -64.87 5.33
N GLN A 15 19.36 -64.08 5.75
CA GLN A 15 19.14 -62.75 6.28
C GLN A 15 18.66 -61.86 5.13
N ILE A 16 17.39 -61.51 5.19
CA ILE A 16 16.73 -60.53 4.33
C ILE A 16 17.40 -59.18 4.57
N ILE A 17 18.04 -58.63 3.54
CA ILE A 17 18.48 -57.24 3.52
C ILE A 17 17.21 -56.37 3.50
N ALA A 18 16.82 -55.85 4.66
CA ALA A 18 15.77 -54.85 4.74
C ALA A 18 16.32 -53.48 4.28
N PRO A 19 15.58 -52.70 3.47
CA PRO A 19 15.98 -51.35 3.14
C PRO A 19 15.91 -50.48 4.40
N VAL A 20 17.02 -49.82 4.75
CA VAL A 20 17.06 -48.87 5.85
C VAL A 20 16.34 -47.61 5.41
N ALA A 21 15.12 -47.40 5.89
CA ALA A 21 14.37 -46.17 5.70
C ALA A 21 14.94 -45.08 6.62
N VAL A 22 15.90 -44.31 6.13
CA VAL A 22 16.42 -43.09 6.79
C VAL A 22 16.11 -41.92 5.88
N SER A 23 14.85 -41.44 5.87
CA SER A 23 14.47 -40.19 5.16
C SER A 23 13.11 -39.60 5.56
N ALA A 24 12.29 -40.24 6.40
CA ALA A 24 10.90 -39.79 6.61
C ALA A 24 10.76 -38.70 7.70
N ASP A 25 11.45 -38.82 8.84
CA ASP A 25 11.31 -37.89 9.98
C ASP A 25 11.88 -36.47 9.70
N THR A 26 12.83 -36.34 8.78
CA THR A 26 13.43 -35.05 8.39
C THR A 26 12.55 -34.27 7.42
N LEU A 27 11.74 -34.95 6.59
CA LEU A 27 10.86 -34.31 5.62
C LEU A 27 9.56 -33.82 6.28
N GLU A 28 8.99 -34.60 7.20
CA GLU A 28 7.78 -34.25 7.95
C GLU A 28 8.00 -33.00 8.83
N SER A 29 9.15 -32.95 9.53
CA SER A 29 9.52 -31.80 10.37
C SER A 29 9.83 -30.52 9.57
N LEU A 30 10.31 -30.65 8.33
CA LEU A 30 10.52 -29.52 7.42
C LEU A 30 9.17 -28.99 6.88
N ASN A 31 8.27 -29.88 6.44
CA ASN A 31 6.94 -29.51 5.97
C ASN A 31 6.11 -28.80 7.06
N GLN A 32 6.21 -29.27 8.31
CA GLN A 32 5.52 -28.63 9.43
C GLN A 32 6.04 -27.21 9.71
N LYS A 33 7.36 -27.00 9.63
CA LYS A 33 7.98 -25.68 9.78
C LYS A 33 7.65 -24.76 8.62
N GLU A 34 7.64 -25.26 7.39
CA GLU A 34 7.26 -24.48 6.20
C GLU A 34 5.81 -24.01 6.29
N THR A 35 4.91 -24.89 6.75
CA THR A 35 3.51 -24.52 6.99
C THR A 35 3.38 -23.44 8.06
N LYS A 36 4.15 -23.55 9.16
CA LYS A 36 4.15 -22.54 10.23
C LYS A 36 4.66 -21.18 9.74
N ILE A 37 5.73 -21.17 8.95
CA ILE A 37 6.28 -19.95 8.34
C ILE A 37 5.26 -19.31 7.39
N GLN A 38 4.56 -20.12 6.59
CA GLN A 38 3.49 -19.62 5.72
C GLN A 38 2.35 -19.00 6.53
N GLN A 39 1.95 -19.63 7.65
CA GLN A 39 0.93 -19.07 8.55
C GLN A 39 1.36 -17.75 9.18
N GLU A 40 2.60 -17.66 9.68
CA GLU A 40 3.15 -16.43 10.25
C GLU A 40 3.24 -15.31 9.20
N SER A 41 3.66 -15.62 7.98
CA SER A 41 3.68 -14.67 6.87
C SER A 41 2.29 -14.18 6.49
N GLN A 42 1.28 -15.06 6.51
CA GLN A 42 -0.11 -14.67 6.25
C GLN A 42 -0.67 -13.78 7.36
N ALA A 43 -0.36 -14.08 8.63
CA ALA A 43 -0.78 -13.27 9.77
C ALA A 43 -0.18 -11.85 9.70
N ILE A 44 1.11 -11.75 9.41
CA ILE A 44 1.82 -10.49 9.16
C ILE A 44 1.15 -9.68 8.04
N SER A 45 0.82 -10.35 6.93
CA SER A 45 0.17 -9.73 5.79
C SER A 45 -1.19 -9.12 6.15
N LEU A 46 -1.98 -9.81 6.97
CA LEU A 46 -3.30 -9.34 7.44
C LEU A 46 -3.17 -8.18 8.43
N GLU A 47 -2.16 -8.21 9.30
CA GLU A 47 -1.92 -7.12 10.25
C GLU A 47 -1.57 -5.82 9.53
N VAL A 48 -0.66 -5.90 8.54
CA VAL A 48 -0.30 -4.76 7.68
C VAL A 48 -1.53 -4.26 6.90
N GLN A 49 -2.37 -5.16 6.40
CA GLN A 49 -3.62 -4.80 5.71
C GLN A 49 -4.52 -3.95 6.60
N ASN A 50 -4.85 -4.45 7.79
CA ASN A 50 -5.76 -3.78 8.72
C ASN A 50 -5.21 -2.44 9.16
N ALA A 51 -3.90 -2.33 9.35
CA ALA A 51 -3.25 -1.07 9.69
C ALA A 51 -3.32 -0.07 8.53
N LEU A 52 -3.06 -0.52 7.29
CA LEU A 52 -3.12 0.31 6.10
C LEU A 52 -4.55 0.76 5.75
N GLU A 53 -5.55 -0.08 6.04
CA GLU A 53 -6.97 0.28 5.92
C GLU A 53 -7.35 1.40 6.89
N LYS A 54 -7.02 1.25 8.18
CA LYS A 54 -7.27 2.29 9.20
C LYS A 54 -6.60 3.62 8.86
N VAL A 55 -5.34 3.57 8.44
CA VAL A 55 -4.58 4.74 7.99
C VAL A 55 -5.30 5.42 6.82
N ASN A 56 -5.85 4.65 5.89
CA ASN A 56 -6.60 5.19 4.77
C ASN A 56 -7.98 5.73 5.14
N GLU A 57 -8.67 5.14 6.12
CA GLU A 57 -9.90 5.72 6.67
C GLU A 57 -9.64 7.12 7.24
N ALA A 58 -8.59 7.26 8.04
CA ALA A 58 -8.17 8.56 8.59
C ALA A 58 -7.75 9.54 7.47
N TYR A 59 -7.03 9.06 6.46
CA TYR A 59 -6.68 9.89 5.28
C TYR A 59 -7.93 10.41 4.56
N GLN A 60 -8.93 9.56 4.33
CA GLN A 60 -10.17 9.96 3.67
C GLN A 60 -10.98 10.96 4.51
N ALA A 61 -10.98 10.80 5.83
CA ALA A 61 -11.58 11.77 6.74
C ALA A 61 -10.91 13.16 6.63
N VAL A 62 -9.56 13.18 6.61
CA VAL A 62 -8.77 14.40 6.41
C VAL A 62 -9.09 15.06 5.06
N GLU A 63 -9.10 14.31 3.97
CA GLU A 63 -9.38 14.86 2.63
C GLU A 63 -10.82 15.36 2.48
N SER A 64 -11.79 14.62 3.04
CA SER A 64 -13.20 15.08 3.06
C SER A 64 -13.33 16.41 3.82
N LEU A 65 -12.63 16.53 4.95
CA LEU A 65 -12.68 17.74 5.77
C LEU A 65 -11.98 18.92 5.10
N LYS A 66 -10.83 18.71 4.44
CA LYS A 66 -10.21 19.74 3.59
C LYS A 66 -11.16 20.22 2.49
N GLY A 67 -11.88 19.30 1.85
CA GLY A 67 -12.89 19.64 0.84
C GLY A 67 -14.00 20.53 1.40
N LYS A 68 -14.57 20.16 2.55
CA LYS A 68 -15.60 20.96 3.24
C LYS A 68 -15.10 22.34 3.66
N ILE A 69 -13.87 22.43 4.16
CA ILE A 69 -13.26 23.72 4.51
C ILE A 69 -13.13 24.61 3.28
N ALA A 70 -12.67 24.08 2.15
CA ALA A 70 -12.54 24.85 0.91
C ALA A 70 -13.91 25.31 0.37
N GLU A 71 -14.92 24.45 0.43
CA GLU A 71 -16.30 24.80 0.07
C GLU A 71 -16.85 25.91 0.99
N ASN A 72 -16.74 25.74 2.31
CA ASN A 72 -17.21 26.72 3.30
C ASN A 72 -16.44 28.06 3.20
N GLN A 73 -15.15 28.05 2.86
CA GLN A 73 -14.38 29.26 2.55
C GLN A 73 -14.96 30.00 1.35
N THR A 74 -15.26 29.28 0.27
CA THR A 74 -15.87 29.85 -0.94
C THR A 74 -17.24 30.45 -0.63
N VAL A 75 -18.10 29.70 0.07
CA VAL A 75 -19.42 30.18 0.51
C VAL A 75 -19.32 31.42 1.38
N LEU A 76 -18.34 31.47 2.29
CA LEU A 76 -18.12 32.62 3.16
C LEU A 76 -17.69 33.85 2.35
N GLU A 77 -16.79 33.70 1.37
CA GLU A 77 -16.37 34.78 0.47
C GLU A 77 -17.57 35.33 -0.32
N GLU A 78 -18.35 34.46 -0.95
CA GLU A 78 -19.57 34.85 -1.69
C GLU A 78 -20.60 35.55 -0.77
N THR A 79 -20.79 35.04 0.44
CA THR A 79 -21.72 35.63 1.41
C THR A 79 -21.24 37.03 1.85
N GLN A 80 -19.94 37.20 2.08
CA GLN A 80 -19.37 38.51 2.43
C GLN A 80 -19.51 39.53 1.29
N GLU A 81 -19.36 39.10 0.04
CA GLU A 81 -19.63 39.93 -1.14
C GLU A 81 -21.12 40.37 -1.17
N GLN A 82 -22.05 39.43 -1.00
CA GLN A 82 -23.49 39.75 -0.95
C GLN A 82 -23.86 40.68 0.20
N ILE A 83 -23.22 40.54 1.37
CA ILE A 83 -23.38 41.45 2.51
C ILE A 83 -22.93 42.86 2.12
N SER A 84 -21.77 43.00 1.47
CA SER A 84 -21.24 44.29 1.01
C SER A 84 -22.21 44.97 0.04
N ASP A 85 -22.65 44.25 -1.01
CA ASP A 85 -23.58 44.77 -2.01
C ASP A 85 -24.94 45.16 -1.41
N THR A 86 -25.43 44.35 -0.47
CA THR A 86 -26.70 44.63 0.23
C THR A 86 -26.55 45.86 1.13
N LYS A 87 -25.42 46.03 1.83
CA LYS A 87 -25.13 47.23 2.63
C LYS A 87 -25.10 48.49 1.76
N GLU A 88 -24.47 48.43 0.60
CA GLU A 88 -24.44 49.55 -0.34
C GLU A 88 -25.84 49.87 -0.88
N THR A 89 -26.63 48.85 -1.22
CA THR A 89 -28.02 49.01 -1.68
C THR A 89 -28.89 49.68 -0.60
N ILE A 90 -28.78 49.23 0.65
CA ILE A 90 -29.48 49.83 1.80
C ILE A 90 -29.06 51.29 1.98
N ALA A 91 -27.77 51.61 1.87
CA ALA A 91 -27.28 52.98 2.01
C ALA A 91 -27.88 53.91 0.94
N ARG A 92 -27.82 53.50 -0.33
CA ARG A 92 -28.42 54.25 -1.45
C ARG A 92 -29.93 54.43 -1.28
N ARG A 93 -30.66 53.38 -0.87
CA ARG A 93 -32.10 53.45 -0.63
C ARG A 93 -32.47 54.35 0.55
N LYS A 94 -31.70 54.30 1.64
CA LYS A 94 -31.87 55.22 2.78
C LYS A 94 -31.71 56.67 2.38
N GLU A 95 -30.70 56.98 1.56
CA GLU A 95 -30.48 58.33 1.04
C GLU A 95 -31.64 58.82 0.18
N MET A 96 -32.10 58.01 -0.79
CA MET A 96 -33.26 58.35 -1.62
C MET A 96 -34.53 58.58 -0.79
N VAL A 97 -34.79 57.75 0.21
CA VAL A 97 -35.94 57.92 1.12
C VAL A 97 -35.78 59.20 1.95
N ALA A 98 -34.58 59.49 2.47
CA ALA A 98 -34.32 60.70 3.26
C ALA A 98 -34.47 61.99 2.43
N GLU A 99 -33.95 62.02 1.20
CA GLU A 99 -34.13 63.15 0.29
C GLU A 99 -35.61 63.40 -0.02
N ARG A 100 -36.37 62.34 -0.29
CA ARG A 100 -37.80 62.42 -0.57
C ARG A 100 -38.60 62.93 0.63
N LEU A 101 -38.30 62.44 1.84
CA LEU A 101 -38.93 62.94 3.07
C LEU A 101 -38.59 64.41 3.32
N ARG A 102 -37.35 64.82 3.07
CA ARG A 102 -36.92 66.22 3.20
C ARG A 102 -37.63 67.13 2.20
N TYR A 103 -37.77 66.70 0.95
CA TYR A 103 -38.54 67.43 -0.08
C TYR A 103 -39.99 67.65 0.36
N LEU A 104 -40.64 66.60 0.86
CA LEU A 104 -42.01 66.66 1.36
C LEU A 104 -42.17 67.61 2.55
N GLN A 105 -41.20 67.61 3.47
CA GLN A 105 -41.20 68.48 4.65
C GLN A 105 -41.00 69.95 4.27
N VAL A 106 -40.04 70.25 3.39
CA VAL A 106 -39.71 71.64 3.00
C VAL A 106 -40.82 72.26 2.16
N ASN A 107 -41.48 71.46 1.31
CA ASN A 107 -42.48 71.99 0.38
C ASN A 107 -43.91 72.07 0.95
N SER A 108 -44.12 71.80 2.26
CA SER A 108 -45.44 71.85 2.93
C SER A 108 -46.57 71.03 2.27
N VAL A 109 -46.25 70.21 1.27
CA VAL A 109 -47.20 69.40 0.48
C VAL A 109 -47.95 68.40 1.38
N VAL A 110 -47.34 68.00 2.50
CA VAL A 110 -47.93 67.03 3.44
C VAL A 110 -49.04 67.64 4.30
N GLU A 111 -48.93 68.91 4.70
CA GLU A 111 -49.98 69.57 5.50
C GLU A 111 -51.19 69.95 4.63
N ASN A 112 -50.97 70.17 3.35
CA ASN A 112 -51.96 70.70 2.42
C ASN A 112 -52.35 69.71 1.30
N LYS A 113 -52.23 68.40 1.50
CA LYS A 113 -52.68 67.38 0.51
C LYS A 113 -54.15 67.57 0.12
N PHE A 114 -54.99 67.90 1.11
CA PHE A 114 -56.39 68.26 0.86
C PHE A 114 -56.51 69.63 0.19
N ALA A 115 -55.73 70.64 0.57
CA ALA A 115 -55.78 71.95 -0.08
C ALA A 115 -55.37 71.88 -1.56
N TYR A 116 -54.35 71.09 -1.92
CA TYR A 116 -53.96 70.85 -3.32
C TYR A 116 -55.04 70.10 -4.14
N LEU A 117 -55.81 69.23 -3.47
CA LEU A 117 -56.99 68.58 -4.05
C LEU A 117 -58.22 69.50 -4.10
N LEU A 118 -58.32 70.51 -3.22
CA LEU A 118 -59.41 71.50 -3.19
C LEU A 118 -59.14 72.71 -4.10
N GLU A 119 -57.88 73.00 -4.40
CA GLU A 119 -57.42 74.10 -5.26
C GLU A 119 -57.45 73.73 -6.76
N SER A 120 -57.70 72.46 -7.09
CA SER A 120 -57.85 72.01 -8.47
C SER A 120 -59.02 72.73 -9.17
N SER A 121 -58.75 73.36 -10.31
CA SER A 121 -59.69 74.23 -11.03
C SER A 121 -60.71 73.44 -11.87
N SER A 122 -60.50 72.12 -12.03
CA SER A 122 -61.38 71.23 -12.79
C SER A 122 -61.41 69.80 -12.22
N LEU A 123 -62.49 69.07 -12.48
CA LEU A 123 -62.62 67.64 -12.11
C LEU A 123 -61.53 66.77 -12.75
N GLN A 124 -61.03 67.14 -13.94
CA GLN A 124 -59.94 66.43 -14.60
C GLN A 124 -58.62 66.63 -13.86
N GLU A 125 -58.32 67.87 -13.46
CA GLU A 125 -57.16 68.22 -12.65
C GLU A 125 -57.21 67.59 -11.25
N LEU A 126 -58.41 67.52 -10.64
CA LEU A 126 -58.65 66.80 -9.38
C LEU A 126 -58.32 65.31 -9.50
N VAL A 127 -58.76 64.65 -10.57
CA VAL A 127 -58.47 63.21 -10.81
C VAL A 127 -56.99 62.97 -11.08
N THR A 128 -56.33 63.83 -11.85
CA THR A 128 -54.88 63.73 -12.11
C THR A 128 -54.05 63.97 -10.84
N ASN A 129 -54.42 64.97 -10.03
CA ASN A 129 -53.75 65.26 -8.76
C ASN A 129 -53.97 64.14 -7.73
N LEU A 130 -55.18 63.57 -7.66
CA LEU A 130 -55.46 62.41 -6.81
C LEU A 130 -54.65 61.18 -7.24
N TYR A 131 -54.60 60.90 -8.54
CA TYR A 131 -53.79 59.81 -9.10
C TYR A 131 -52.30 59.99 -8.78
N ALA A 132 -51.77 61.21 -8.93
CA ALA A 132 -50.38 61.52 -8.59
C ALA A 132 -50.09 61.31 -7.09
N ILE A 133 -51.00 61.72 -6.20
CA ILE A 133 -50.86 61.50 -4.75
C ILE A 133 -50.88 60.00 -4.42
N THR A 134 -51.79 59.22 -5.01
CA THR A 134 -51.85 57.76 -4.79
C THR A 134 -50.61 57.04 -5.32
N MET A 135 -50.14 57.40 -6.51
CA MET A 135 -48.90 56.88 -7.08
C MET A 135 -47.69 57.18 -6.17
N LEU A 136 -47.63 58.41 -5.64
CA LEU A 136 -46.57 58.86 -4.75
C LEU A 136 -46.60 58.11 -3.41
N GLN A 137 -47.78 57.91 -2.82
CA GLN A 137 -47.94 57.12 -1.59
C GLN A 137 -47.57 55.64 -1.79
N ASN A 138 -47.97 55.05 -2.92
CA ASN A 138 -47.62 53.66 -3.23
C ASN A 138 -46.11 53.48 -3.42
N ALA A 139 -45.45 54.40 -4.13
CA ALA A 139 -44.00 54.36 -4.32
C ALA A 139 -43.22 54.56 -3.01
N GLU A 140 -43.74 55.34 -2.05
CA GLU A 140 -43.14 55.48 -0.71
C GLU A 140 -43.27 54.23 0.13
N LYS A 141 -44.47 53.64 0.11
CA LYS A 141 -44.72 52.36 0.77
C LYS A 141 -43.78 51.28 0.22
N GLU A 142 -43.66 51.18 -1.10
CA GLU A 142 -42.76 50.22 -1.76
C GLU A 142 -41.28 50.47 -1.44
N ALA A 143 -40.84 51.74 -1.37
CA ALA A 143 -39.46 52.08 -0.97
C ALA A 143 -39.15 51.69 0.48
N ILE A 144 -40.08 51.88 1.41
CA ILE A 144 -39.91 51.49 2.82
C ILE A 144 -39.98 49.97 2.97
N GLU A 145 -40.93 49.31 2.30
CA GLU A 145 -41.07 47.85 2.32
C GLU A 145 -39.85 47.16 1.74
N SER A 146 -39.31 47.65 0.62
CA SER A 146 -38.10 47.11 0.01
C SER A 146 -36.85 47.35 0.86
N LEU A 147 -36.76 48.49 1.58
CA LEU A 147 -35.69 48.75 2.53
C LEU A 147 -35.76 47.83 3.77
N ASP A 148 -36.96 47.54 4.27
CA ASP A 148 -37.18 46.56 5.34
C ASP A 148 -36.78 45.15 4.89
N ALA A 149 -37.16 44.76 3.66
CA ALA A 149 -36.76 43.49 3.06
C ALA A 149 -35.24 43.35 2.93
N ASP A 150 -34.55 44.38 2.42
CA ASP A 150 -33.08 44.36 2.31
C ASP A 150 -32.42 44.29 3.70
N THR A 151 -32.97 44.99 4.70
CA THR A 151 -32.43 44.97 6.07
C THR A 151 -32.57 43.58 6.69
N LYS A 152 -33.71 42.91 6.48
CA LYS A 152 -33.91 41.52 6.91
C LYS A 152 -32.98 40.55 6.18
N LYS A 153 -32.81 40.74 4.86
CA LYS A 153 -31.85 39.96 4.06
C LYS A 153 -30.43 40.14 4.56
N LEU A 154 -30.03 41.38 4.87
CA LEU A 154 -28.72 41.66 5.44
C LEU A 154 -28.53 40.93 6.77
N GLN A 155 -29.52 40.98 7.66
CA GLN A 155 -29.46 40.27 8.94
C GLN A 155 -29.33 38.75 8.75
N SER A 156 -30.06 38.15 7.81
CA SER A 156 -29.95 36.72 7.53
C SER A 156 -28.57 36.36 6.96
N LEU A 157 -28.03 37.17 6.05
CA LEU A 157 -26.69 36.95 5.49
C LEU A 157 -25.60 37.09 6.56
N GLU A 158 -25.70 38.08 7.45
CA GLU A 158 -24.74 38.24 8.56
C GLU A 158 -24.79 37.05 9.54
N GLN A 159 -25.98 36.51 9.82
CA GLN A 159 -26.14 35.30 10.63
C GLN A 159 -25.56 34.06 9.94
N GLU A 160 -25.79 33.90 8.63
CA GLU A 160 -25.24 32.82 7.83
C GLU A 160 -23.71 32.88 7.80
N ALA A 161 -23.13 34.06 7.52
CA ALA A 161 -21.68 34.26 7.56
C ALA A 161 -21.08 33.92 8.92
N GLN A 162 -21.73 34.33 10.01
CA GLN A 162 -21.27 34.01 11.37
C GLN A 162 -21.34 32.50 11.67
N ALA A 163 -22.41 31.83 11.24
CA ALA A 163 -22.56 30.39 11.40
C ALA A 163 -21.49 29.63 10.60
N THR A 164 -21.28 30.00 9.33
CA THR A 164 -20.25 29.42 8.46
C THR A 164 -18.85 29.64 9.02
N GLN A 165 -18.56 30.83 9.57
CA GLN A 165 -17.28 31.10 10.21
C GLN A 165 -17.05 30.20 11.44
N ALA A 166 -18.06 30.02 12.30
CA ALA A 166 -17.96 29.13 13.46
C ALA A 166 -17.75 27.66 13.04
N THR A 167 -18.44 27.21 11.98
CA THR A 167 -18.22 25.88 11.40
C THR A 167 -16.80 25.75 10.86
N LEU A 168 -16.27 26.79 10.20
CA LEU A 168 -14.91 26.78 9.66
C LEU A 168 -13.85 26.61 10.77
N GLU A 169 -14.01 27.33 11.87
CA GLU A 169 -13.12 27.22 13.04
C GLU A 169 -13.18 25.79 13.62
N SER A 170 -14.39 25.24 13.78
CA SER A 170 -14.57 23.86 14.27
C SER A 170 -14.01 22.79 13.31
N ASP A 171 -14.14 22.99 12.00
CA ASP A 171 -13.62 22.08 10.98
C ASP A 171 -12.09 22.16 10.91
N GLN A 172 -11.51 23.36 11.09
CA GLN A 172 -10.05 23.54 11.17
C GLN A 172 -9.46 22.84 12.40
N GLU A 173 -10.10 22.95 13.56
CA GLU A 173 -9.69 22.22 14.76
C GLU A 173 -9.76 20.70 14.53
N SER A 174 -10.89 20.22 13.99
CA SER A 174 -11.07 18.81 13.63
C SER A 174 -10.00 18.33 12.66
N LEU A 175 -9.62 19.15 11.68
CA LEU A 175 -8.58 18.81 10.70
C LEU A 175 -7.22 18.63 11.36
N THR A 176 -6.87 19.48 12.32
CA THR A 176 -5.60 19.33 13.05
C THR A 176 -5.58 18.06 13.90
N ALA A 177 -6.69 17.70 14.54
CA ALA A 177 -6.80 16.48 15.34
C ALA A 177 -6.75 15.21 14.48
N GLU A 178 -7.45 15.22 13.34
CA GLU A 178 -7.48 14.09 12.41
C GLU A 178 -6.11 13.90 11.73
N ALA A 179 -5.42 15.00 11.39
CA ALA A 179 -4.06 14.95 10.85
C ALA A 179 -3.06 14.34 11.85
N GLN A 180 -3.14 14.72 13.13
CA GLN A 180 -2.31 14.12 14.19
C GLN A 180 -2.59 12.63 14.36
N THR A 181 -3.86 12.23 14.25
CA THR A 181 -4.27 10.82 14.32
C THR A 181 -3.71 10.04 13.13
N LEU A 182 -3.80 10.59 11.93
CA LEU A 182 -3.22 10.03 10.72
C LEU A 182 -1.71 9.84 10.86
N ASP A 183 -0.99 10.87 11.31
CA ASP A 183 0.46 10.81 11.53
C ASP A 183 0.83 9.72 12.54
N ALA A 184 0.10 9.61 13.65
CA ALA A 184 0.32 8.56 14.65
C ALA A 184 0.07 7.16 14.09
N GLN A 185 -0.97 6.98 13.27
CA GLN A 185 -1.28 5.70 12.63
C GLN A 185 -0.24 5.33 11.57
N VAL A 186 0.25 6.29 10.78
CA VAL A 186 1.35 6.10 9.83
C VAL A 186 2.61 5.67 10.54
N LEU A 187 2.96 6.30 11.67
CA LEU A 187 4.11 5.89 12.48
C LEU A 187 3.95 4.47 13.02
N GLY A 188 2.77 4.12 13.52
CA GLY A 188 2.47 2.75 13.95
C GLY A 188 2.60 1.72 12.82
N LEU A 189 2.10 2.04 11.63
CA LEU A 189 2.22 1.19 10.45
C LEU A 189 3.70 0.97 10.06
N LYS A 190 4.52 2.03 10.11
CA LYS A 190 5.97 1.93 9.84
C LYS A 190 6.66 1.01 10.84
N GLU A 191 6.36 1.15 12.12
CA GLU A 191 6.91 0.29 13.17
C GLU A 191 6.51 -1.18 12.96
N GLN A 192 5.24 -1.44 12.64
CA GLN A 192 4.76 -2.78 12.29
C GLN A 192 5.50 -3.34 11.08
N LEU A 193 5.68 -2.55 10.01
CA LEU A 193 6.38 -2.99 8.82
C LEU A 193 7.85 -3.33 9.10
N ALA A 194 8.53 -2.52 9.90
CA ALA A 194 9.91 -2.77 10.32
C ALA A 194 10.05 -4.04 11.18
N ASN A 195 9.15 -4.22 12.16
CA ASN A 195 9.11 -5.42 13.00
C ASN A 195 8.83 -6.69 12.17
N ASN A 196 7.92 -6.58 11.21
CA ASN A 196 7.57 -7.65 10.29
C ASN A 196 8.75 -8.01 9.37
N GLN A 197 9.46 -7.02 8.83
CA GLN A 197 10.66 -7.25 8.03
C GLN A 197 11.77 -7.95 8.84
N SER A 198 11.99 -7.54 10.09
CA SER A 198 12.95 -8.20 10.99
C SER A 198 12.56 -9.65 11.30
N THR A 199 11.26 -9.90 11.50
CA THR A 199 10.74 -11.25 11.75
C THR A 199 10.94 -12.15 10.53
N LEU A 200 10.62 -11.66 9.32
CA LEU A 200 10.85 -12.38 8.07
C LEU A 200 12.34 -12.67 7.84
N ALA A 201 13.24 -11.73 8.15
CA ALA A 201 14.68 -11.95 8.05
C ALA A 201 15.16 -13.05 9.02
N SER A 202 14.67 -13.04 10.25
CA SER A 202 14.99 -14.07 11.26
C SER A 202 14.47 -15.45 10.83
N ILE A 203 13.27 -15.50 10.25
CA ILE A 203 12.68 -16.71 9.68
C ILE A 203 13.53 -17.23 8.52
N ALA A 204 13.92 -16.37 7.58
CA ALA A 204 14.75 -16.75 6.43
C ALA A 204 16.10 -17.34 6.88
N GLN A 205 16.76 -16.69 7.85
CA GLN A 205 17.99 -17.20 8.45
C GLN A 205 17.79 -18.58 9.11
N SER A 206 16.69 -18.77 9.85
CA SER A 206 16.38 -20.06 10.47
C SER A 206 16.16 -21.18 9.44
N LYS A 207 15.56 -20.85 8.28
CA LYS A 207 15.36 -21.79 7.17
C LYS A 207 16.68 -22.19 6.52
N GLU A 208 17.57 -21.24 6.27
CA GLU A 208 18.90 -21.53 5.71
C GLU A 208 19.73 -22.42 6.62
N VAL A 209 19.73 -22.16 7.93
CA VAL A 209 20.43 -22.99 8.93
C VAL A 209 19.90 -24.42 8.93
N GLU A 210 18.58 -24.61 8.84
CA GLU A 210 17.98 -25.95 8.80
C GLU A 210 18.28 -26.68 7.48
N LEU A 211 18.19 -26.00 6.34
CA LEU A 211 18.55 -26.58 5.04
C LEU A 211 20.01 -27.02 5.02
N ALA A 212 20.92 -26.22 5.60
CA ALA A 212 22.32 -26.58 5.75
C ALA A 212 22.50 -27.80 6.67
N ARG A 213 21.74 -27.88 7.78
CA ARG A 213 21.76 -29.04 8.69
C ARG A 213 21.31 -30.32 7.97
N ILE A 214 20.23 -30.27 7.20
CA ILE A 214 19.69 -31.41 6.45
C ILE A 214 20.69 -31.84 5.36
N ALA A 215 21.23 -30.90 4.59
CA ALA A 215 22.22 -31.21 3.57
C ALA A 215 23.48 -31.88 4.17
N ALA A 216 23.92 -31.44 5.35
CA ALA A 216 25.02 -32.06 6.08
C ALA A 216 24.67 -33.46 6.58
N GLU A 217 23.44 -33.67 7.05
CA GLU A 217 22.96 -34.98 7.50
C GLU A 217 22.84 -35.99 6.34
N GLU A 218 22.31 -35.56 5.19
CA GLU A 218 22.30 -36.37 3.97
C GLU A 218 23.71 -36.68 3.45
N ALA A 219 24.64 -35.72 3.53
CA ALA A 219 26.02 -35.94 3.13
C ALA A 219 26.71 -37.00 4.01
N ARG A 220 26.54 -36.92 5.33
CA ARG A 220 27.03 -37.93 6.28
C ARG A 220 26.43 -39.31 6.01
N ALA A 221 25.12 -39.39 5.77
CA ALA A 221 24.46 -40.66 5.46
C ALA A 221 24.98 -41.28 4.15
N LYS A 222 25.25 -40.46 3.12
CA LYS A 222 25.85 -40.92 1.85
C LYS A 222 27.28 -41.40 2.04
N GLU A 223 28.06 -40.75 2.91
CA GLU A 223 29.43 -41.15 3.23
C GLU A 223 29.45 -42.49 3.99
N GLU A 224 28.64 -42.63 5.04
CA GLU A 224 28.49 -43.89 5.76
C GLU A 224 28.00 -45.04 4.86
N ALA A 225 27.11 -44.76 3.91
CA ALA A 225 26.64 -45.76 2.95
C ALA A 225 27.76 -46.22 2.01
N LYS A 226 28.60 -45.31 1.52
CA LYS A 226 29.78 -45.64 0.68
C LYS A 226 30.79 -46.49 1.46
N GLU A 227 31.07 -46.13 2.72
CA GLU A 227 31.99 -46.90 3.57
C GLU A 227 31.46 -48.33 3.83
N ARG A 228 30.16 -48.48 4.07
CA ARG A 228 29.54 -49.81 4.26
C ARG A 228 29.54 -50.63 2.98
N GLU A 229 29.31 -50.01 1.81
CA GLU A 229 29.38 -50.69 0.51
C GLU A 229 30.81 -51.16 0.20
N GLU A 230 31.82 -50.32 0.46
CA GLU A 230 33.22 -50.69 0.29
C GLU A 230 33.66 -51.81 1.25
N ALA A 231 33.23 -51.74 2.52
CA ALA A 231 33.45 -52.80 3.49
C ALA A 231 32.80 -54.13 3.07
N ALA A 232 31.57 -54.08 2.53
CA ALA A 232 30.89 -55.26 2.00
C ALA A 232 31.60 -55.83 0.77
N ARG A 233 32.11 -54.98 -0.13
CA ARG A 233 32.89 -55.41 -1.30
C ARG A 233 34.18 -56.11 -0.88
N LEU A 234 34.91 -55.54 0.08
CA LEU A 234 36.15 -56.13 0.62
C LEU A 234 35.89 -57.46 1.35
N ALA A 235 34.77 -57.60 2.04
CA ALA A 235 34.36 -58.86 2.67
C ALA A 235 34.06 -59.94 1.62
N ALA A 236 33.30 -59.60 0.58
CA ALA A 236 32.98 -60.53 -0.52
C ALA A 236 34.22 -60.95 -1.33
N GLU A 237 35.19 -60.04 -1.52
CA GLU A 237 36.47 -60.33 -2.17
C GLU A 237 37.29 -61.36 -1.36
N LYS A 238 37.35 -61.19 -0.03
CA LYS A 238 38.02 -62.15 0.87
C LYS A 238 37.35 -63.52 0.86
N GLU A 239 36.02 -63.57 0.77
CA GLU A 239 35.25 -64.81 0.71
C GLU A 239 35.48 -65.56 -0.62
N LYS A 240 35.55 -64.83 -1.74
CA LYS A 240 35.92 -65.42 -3.06
C LYS A 240 37.37 -65.94 -3.08
N GLN A 241 38.31 -65.24 -2.44
CA GLN A 241 39.70 -65.72 -2.31
C GLN A 241 39.83 -66.93 -1.38
N ALA A 242 38.97 -67.05 -0.37
CA ALA A 242 38.90 -68.24 0.49
C ALA A 242 38.32 -69.46 -0.28
N ALA A 243 37.29 -69.25 -1.11
CA ALA A 243 36.72 -70.29 -1.96
C ALA A 243 37.68 -70.77 -3.07
N GLN A 244 38.54 -69.89 -3.59
CA GLN A 244 39.59 -70.28 -4.55
C GLN A 244 40.73 -71.10 -3.89
N LYS A 245 40.93 -71.01 -2.56
CA LYS A 245 41.91 -71.85 -1.84
C LYS A 245 41.43 -73.28 -1.56
N GLU A 246 40.15 -73.60 -1.74
CA GLU A 246 39.61 -74.96 -1.57
C GLU A 246 39.65 -75.81 -2.85
N ASN A 247 40.00 -75.24 -4.00
CA ASN A 247 39.86 -75.90 -5.29
C ASN A 247 41.16 -75.90 -6.11
N GLU A 248 42.29 -76.28 -5.52
CA GLU A 248 43.53 -76.54 -6.26
C GLU A 248 44.48 -77.49 -5.48
N THR A 249 44.18 -78.78 -5.50
CA THR A 249 45.16 -79.87 -5.34
C THR A 249 44.86 -80.93 -6.39
N ASN A 250 45.32 -80.71 -7.63
CA ASN A 250 45.83 -81.80 -8.47
C ASN A 250 46.61 -81.30 -9.70
N ASN A 251 47.89 -81.69 -9.70
CA ASN A 251 48.87 -81.90 -10.76
C ASN A 251 49.41 -80.77 -11.69
N GLN A 252 50.76 -80.73 -11.66
CA GLN A 252 51.77 -80.16 -12.58
C GLN A 252 51.67 -80.82 -13.99
N THR A 253 52.23 -80.37 -15.13
CA THR A 253 53.50 -79.71 -15.53
C THR A 253 53.31 -79.35 -17.04
N GLU A 254 53.76 -78.23 -17.64
CA GLU A 254 55.08 -78.02 -18.31
C GLU A 254 55.17 -76.58 -18.90
N THR A 255 56.41 -76.11 -19.04
CA THR A 255 56.95 -74.79 -19.46
C THR A 255 57.26 -74.77 -20.98
N PRO A 256 57.93 -73.75 -21.59
CA PRO A 256 57.86 -72.27 -21.48
C PRO A 256 57.87 -71.56 -22.87
N ALA A 257 57.52 -70.26 -22.96
CA ALA A 257 58.18 -69.32 -23.90
C ALA A 257 57.84 -67.83 -23.63
N LYS A 258 58.89 -67.04 -23.42
CA LYS A 258 59.02 -65.57 -23.43
C LYS A 258 59.37 -65.15 -24.89
N PRO A 259 59.11 -63.93 -25.46
CA PRO A 259 59.56 -62.67 -24.84
C PRO A 259 58.82 -61.33 -25.09
N ALA A 260 58.98 -60.47 -24.06
CA ALA A 260 59.43 -59.06 -24.06
C ALA A 260 58.67 -57.95 -24.82
N GLY A 261 58.40 -56.87 -24.07
CA GLY A 261 58.17 -55.51 -24.61
C GLY A 261 57.62 -54.53 -23.56
N LYS A 262 58.51 -53.82 -22.86
CA LYS A 262 58.27 -52.59 -22.05
C LYS A 262 58.71 -51.37 -22.92
N PRO A 263 58.62 -50.09 -22.47
CA PRO A 263 57.59 -49.36 -21.73
C PRO A 263 57.37 -47.92 -22.30
N ASN A 264 56.35 -47.17 -21.83
CA ASN A 264 56.44 -45.77 -21.34
C ASN A 264 55.03 -45.26 -21.00
N THR A 265 54.71 -44.84 -19.77
CA THR A 265 55.03 -43.56 -19.10
C THR A 265 54.36 -42.36 -19.77
N GLU A 266 53.32 -41.80 -19.13
CA GLU A 266 53.31 -40.39 -18.70
C GLU A 266 52.11 -40.05 -17.82
N GLN A 267 52.32 -38.99 -17.05
CA GLN A 267 51.72 -38.60 -15.77
C GLN A 267 50.39 -37.80 -15.91
N PRO A 268 49.72 -37.50 -14.78
CA PRO A 268 48.33 -37.07 -14.72
C PRO A 268 48.16 -35.54 -14.79
N VAL A 269 46.99 -35.10 -15.26
CA VAL A 269 46.56 -33.69 -15.21
C VAL A 269 45.34 -33.54 -14.30
N GLN A 270 45.53 -32.75 -13.25
CA GLN A 270 44.51 -32.23 -12.33
C GLN A 270 43.56 -31.25 -13.03
N PRO A 271 42.26 -31.19 -12.67
CA PRO A 271 41.44 -30.02 -12.90
C PRO A 271 41.36 -29.13 -11.65
N THR A 272 41.50 -27.83 -11.90
CA THR A 272 41.34 -26.67 -11.01
C THR A 272 39.90 -26.48 -10.48
N PRO A 273 39.72 -25.92 -9.28
CA PRO A 273 38.40 -25.57 -8.74
C PRO A 273 37.87 -24.22 -9.27
N PRO A 274 36.54 -24.04 -9.41
CA PRO A 274 35.93 -22.78 -9.87
C PRO A 274 35.85 -21.69 -8.80
N LYS A 275 35.82 -20.46 -9.31
CA LYS A 275 35.85 -19.17 -8.64
C LYS A 275 34.49 -18.84 -7.98
N GLU A 276 34.55 -18.44 -6.72
CA GLU A 276 33.46 -17.96 -5.87
C GLU A 276 32.92 -16.59 -6.36
N PRO A 277 31.59 -16.34 -6.35
CA PRO A 277 31.02 -15.03 -6.62
C PRO A 277 30.93 -14.20 -5.33
N THR A 278 31.57 -13.03 -5.36
CA THR A 278 31.48 -11.97 -4.35
C THR A 278 30.08 -11.31 -4.33
N PRO A 279 29.51 -11.01 -3.15
CA PRO A 279 28.25 -10.28 -3.01
C PRO A 279 28.42 -8.78 -3.33
N PRO A 280 27.41 -8.10 -3.90
CA PRO A 280 27.48 -6.67 -4.17
C PRO A 280 27.42 -5.85 -2.88
N THR A 281 28.35 -4.90 -2.80
CA THR A 281 28.55 -3.90 -1.75
C THR A 281 27.35 -2.98 -1.58
N ASN A 282 26.89 -2.88 -0.32
CA ASN A 282 26.05 -1.80 0.20
C ASN A 282 26.65 -0.42 -0.10
N ASN A 283 25.94 0.39 -0.87
CA ASN A 283 26.15 1.84 -0.87
C ASN A 283 25.17 2.46 0.13
N ASN A 284 25.64 2.60 1.38
CA ASN A 284 25.04 3.50 2.36
C ASN A 284 25.22 4.95 1.90
N GLY A 285 24.23 5.48 1.19
CA GLY A 285 23.99 6.91 1.07
C GLY A 285 23.03 7.37 2.16
N ASN A 286 23.47 7.37 3.41
CA ASN A 286 22.71 7.92 4.53
C ASN A 286 22.70 9.45 4.40
N SER A 287 21.75 9.99 3.63
CA SER A 287 21.42 11.41 3.66
C SER A 287 20.12 11.54 4.46
N SER A 288 20.28 11.62 5.77
CA SER A 288 19.23 12.00 6.70
C SER A 288 18.81 13.44 6.39
N ASN A 289 17.83 13.59 5.51
CA ASN A 289 16.97 14.75 5.49
C ASN A 289 15.72 14.32 6.25
N SER A 290 15.57 14.80 7.48
CA SER A 290 14.42 14.57 8.35
C SER A 290 13.20 15.35 7.85
N GLY A 291 12.68 14.96 6.69
CA GLY A 291 11.46 15.49 6.10
C GLY A 291 11.00 14.59 4.96
N ASN A 292 9.71 14.28 4.93
CA ASN A 292 9.10 13.45 3.92
C ASN A 292 9.46 13.96 2.51
N LYS A 293 10.01 13.08 1.66
CA LYS A 293 10.43 13.45 0.30
C LYS A 293 9.19 13.53 -0.60
N VAL A 294 8.91 14.72 -1.14
CA VAL A 294 7.81 14.93 -2.09
C VAL A 294 8.30 14.81 -3.53
N LEU A 295 7.58 14.04 -4.33
CA LEU A 295 7.79 13.81 -5.75
C LEU A 295 6.53 14.19 -6.53
N TYR A 296 6.70 14.60 -7.78
CA TYR A 296 5.60 14.76 -8.74
C TYR A 296 5.76 13.72 -9.83
N MET A 297 4.77 12.85 -9.96
CA MET A 297 4.87 11.64 -10.79
C MET A 297 3.71 11.56 -11.78
N GLU A 298 3.94 10.81 -12.84
CA GLU A 298 2.86 10.29 -13.67
C GLU A 298 2.27 9.06 -12.97
N SER A 299 0.94 9.05 -12.79
CA SER A 299 0.23 7.95 -12.15
C SER A 299 -0.68 7.25 -13.16
N THR A 300 -0.47 5.95 -13.29
CA THR A 300 -1.39 5.02 -13.95
C THR A 300 -2.05 4.13 -12.91
N ALA A 301 -2.96 3.25 -13.33
CA ALA A 301 -3.49 2.21 -12.49
C ALA A 301 -3.48 0.84 -13.18
N TYR A 302 -3.35 -0.21 -12.38
CA TYR A 302 -3.40 -1.61 -12.80
C TYR A 302 -4.26 -2.42 -11.84
N SER A 303 -4.73 -3.58 -12.31
CA SER A 303 -5.50 -4.51 -11.47
C SER A 303 -5.00 -5.94 -11.64
N TYR A 304 -4.99 -6.70 -10.54
CA TYR A 304 -4.74 -8.13 -10.60
C TYR A 304 -5.80 -8.90 -11.43
N LYS A 305 -6.95 -8.26 -11.73
CA LYS A 305 -8.02 -8.85 -12.55
C LYS A 305 -7.82 -8.67 -14.06
N GLU A 306 -6.78 -7.95 -14.48
CA GLU A 306 -6.44 -7.80 -15.90
C GLU A 306 -5.90 -9.12 -16.49
N ALA A 307 -6.15 -9.32 -17.80
CA ALA A 307 -5.72 -10.53 -18.47
C ALA A 307 -4.18 -10.60 -18.54
N GLY A 308 -3.59 -11.64 -17.95
CA GLY A 308 -2.14 -11.83 -17.89
C GLY A 308 -1.46 -11.26 -16.64
N SER A 309 -2.23 -10.66 -15.72
CA SER A 309 -1.70 -10.16 -14.45
C SER A 309 -1.49 -11.28 -13.41
N SER A 310 -0.45 -11.10 -12.60
CA SER A 310 -0.18 -11.93 -11.42
C SER A 310 -1.00 -11.43 -10.22
N PHE A 311 -1.33 -12.32 -9.29
CA PHE A 311 -1.88 -11.93 -7.98
C PHE A 311 -0.79 -11.46 -7.00
N PHE A 312 0.47 -11.72 -7.31
CA PHE A 312 1.60 -11.42 -6.43
C PHE A 312 2.48 -10.32 -7.02
N THR A 313 2.88 -9.39 -6.16
CA THR A 313 3.80 -8.30 -6.49
C THR A 313 5.25 -8.76 -6.53
N ALA A 314 6.17 -7.88 -6.93
CA ALA A 314 7.62 -8.11 -6.86
C ALA A 314 8.11 -8.53 -5.45
N MET A 315 7.50 -8.01 -4.38
CA MET A 315 7.80 -8.40 -2.99
C MET A 315 7.04 -9.66 -2.53
N GLY A 316 6.22 -10.28 -3.39
CA GLY A 316 5.41 -11.44 -3.05
C GLY A 316 4.13 -11.10 -2.26
N VAL A 317 3.72 -9.83 -2.24
CA VAL A 317 2.47 -9.41 -1.59
C VAL A 317 1.29 -9.89 -2.43
N ASP A 318 0.33 -10.57 -1.81
CA ASP A 318 -0.90 -11.01 -2.49
C ASP A 318 -1.89 -9.84 -2.60
N LEU A 319 -2.12 -9.36 -3.83
CA LEU A 319 -2.98 -8.22 -4.15
C LEU A 319 -4.47 -8.47 -3.85
N ARG A 320 -4.88 -9.73 -3.67
CA ARG A 320 -6.25 -10.08 -3.29
C ARG A 320 -6.51 -9.88 -1.80
N VAL A 321 -5.43 -9.89 -1.02
CA VAL A 321 -5.45 -9.69 0.43
C VAL A 321 -5.00 -8.25 0.74
N ASN A 322 -3.93 -7.77 0.12
CA ASN A 322 -3.39 -6.43 0.29
C ASN A 322 -3.57 -5.60 -1.00
N PRO A 323 -4.75 -4.99 -1.20
CA PRO A 323 -5.03 -4.28 -2.44
C PRO A 323 -4.36 -2.91 -2.52
N ARG A 324 -3.71 -2.43 -1.45
CA ARG A 324 -3.15 -1.07 -1.37
C ARG A 324 -1.64 -1.07 -1.55
N VAL A 325 -1.26 -1.44 -2.76
CA VAL A 325 0.13 -1.50 -3.23
C VAL A 325 0.31 -0.57 -4.42
N VAL A 326 1.50 -0.02 -4.55
CA VAL A 326 1.92 0.71 -5.75
C VAL A 326 3.12 0.04 -6.40
N ALA A 327 3.12 0.03 -7.73
CA ALA A 327 4.29 -0.30 -8.52
C ALA A 327 5.14 0.95 -8.74
N VAL A 328 6.44 0.84 -8.48
CA VAL A 328 7.38 1.97 -8.54
C VAL A 328 8.67 1.59 -9.26
N ASP A 329 9.49 2.59 -9.58
CA ASP A 329 10.91 2.39 -9.89
C ASP A 329 11.72 2.35 -8.59
N PRO A 330 12.35 1.20 -8.22
CA PRO A 330 13.14 1.06 -7.00
C PRO A 330 14.33 2.03 -6.88
N SER A 331 14.79 2.59 -7.99
CA SER A 331 15.86 3.60 -8.00
C SER A 331 15.39 5.00 -7.57
N VAL A 332 14.07 5.25 -7.62
CA VAL A 332 13.44 6.52 -7.24
C VAL A 332 12.74 6.41 -5.89
N ILE A 333 11.95 5.34 -5.71
CA ILE A 333 11.23 4.98 -4.49
C ILE A 333 11.60 3.54 -4.12
N PRO A 334 12.39 3.31 -3.06
CA PRO A 334 12.77 1.95 -2.66
C PRO A 334 11.55 1.08 -2.34
N LEU A 335 11.65 -0.23 -2.63
CA LEU A 335 10.60 -1.16 -2.23
C LEU A 335 10.52 -1.27 -0.70
N GLY A 336 9.31 -1.42 -0.18
CA GLY A 336 9.00 -1.45 1.25
C GLY A 336 8.67 -0.07 1.84
N THR A 337 8.83 1.03 1.10
CA THR A 337 8.47 2.36 1.62
C THR A 337 6.96 2.58 1.62
N ILE A 338 6.47 3.30 2.62
CA ILE A 338 5.09 3.79 2.63
C ILE A 338 5.04 5.13 1.89
N VAL A 339 4.10 5.26 0.98
CA VAL A 339 3.88 6.49 0.21
C VAL A 339 2.44 6.96 0.33
N GLU A 340 2.25 8.27 0.38
CA GLU A 340 0.96 8.93 0.20
C GLU A 340 0.87 9.37 -1.25
N VAL A 341 -0.14 8.88 -1.98
CA VAL A 341 -0.42 9.25 -3.37
C VAL A 341 -1.68 10.09 -3.39
N GLU A 342 -1.56 11.33 -3.86
CA GLU A 342 -2.68 12.27 -3.95
C GLU A 342 -3.86 11.66 -4.72
N GLY A 343 -5.05 11.69 -4.10
CA GLY A 343 -6.28 11.12 -4.64
C GLY A 343 -6.42 9.60 -4.55
N TYR A 344 -5.37 8.86 -4.18
CA TYR A 344 -5.42 7.41 -3.95
C TYR A 344 -5.36 7.06 -2.46
N GLY A 345 -4.53 7.77 -1.70
CA GLY A 345 -4.26 7.57 -0.29
C GLY A 345 -2.89 6.94 -0.03
N ILE A 346 -2.75 6.34 1.14
CA ILE A 346 -1.51 5.75 1.62
C ILE A 346 -1.39 4.30 1.15
N ALA A 347 -0.22 3.93 0.67
CA ALA A 347 0.05 2.64 0.04
C ALA A 347 1.48 2.16 0.28
N LEU A 348 1.68 0.85 0.15
CA LEU A 348 2.99 0.22 0.22
C LEU A 348 3.63 0.16 -1.18
N ALA A 349 4.85 0.64 -1.33
CA ALA A 349 5.65 0.43 -2.54
C ALA A 349 6.18 -1.01 -2.56
N ALA A 350 5.40 -1.94 -3.11
CA ALA A 350 5.67 -3.37 -3.04
C ALA A 350 5.80 -4.06 -4.39
N ASP A 351 5.63 -3.32 -5.49
CA ASP A 351 5.62 -3.88 -6.83
C ASP A 351 6.53 -3.11 -7.81
N THR A 352 6.84 -3.73 -8.95
CA THR A 352 7.63 -3.11 -10.00
C THR A 352 7.07 -3.49 -11.37
N GLY A 353 7.03 -2.53 -12.30
CA GLY A 353 6.65 -2.79 -13.69
C GLY A 353 7.80 -2.56 -14.66
N GLY A 354 7.77 -3.27 -15.80
CA GLY A 354 8.73 -3.05 -16.89
C GLY A 354 8.64 -1.63 -17.47
N ALA A 355 7.41 -1.09 -17.57
CA ALA A 355 7.13 0.26 -18.05
C ALA A 355 7.17 1.33 -16.96
N ILE A 356 7.24 0.94 -15.69
CA ILE A 356 7.23 1.84 -14.54
C ILE A 356 8.68 2.19 -14.20
N LYS A 357 9.17 3.27 -14.81
CA LYS A 357 10.57 3.74 -14.74
C LYS A 357 10.63 5.25 -14.54
N GLY A 358 11.57 5.70 -13.72
CA GLY A 358 11.72 7.11 -13.36
C GLY A 358 10.54 7.63 -12.53
N ASN A 359 9.98 8.77 -12.92
CA ASN A 359 8.89 9.43 -12.21
C ASN A 359 7.51 8.91 -12.63
N ILE A 360 7.38 7.61 -12.83
CA ILE A 360 6.12 6.92 -13.15
C ILE A 360 5.78 5.99 -11.99
N LEU A 361 4.52 5.95 -11.62
CA LEU A 361 3.93 5.17 -10.55
C LEU A 361 2.68 4.48 -11.09
N ASP A 362 2.42 3.25 -10.67
CA ASP A 362 1.19 2.52 -10.98
C ASP A 362 0.44 2.19 -9.69
N VAL A 363 -0.80 2.66 -9.53
CA VAL A 363 -1.62 2.34 -8.35
C VAL A 363 -2.41 1.05 -8.57
N HIS A 364 -2.43 0.18 -7.58
CA HIS A 364 -3.26 -1.02 -7.66
C HIS A 364 -4.72 -0.70 -7.33
N LEU A 365 -5.65 -1.20 -8.16
CA LEU A 365 -7.09 -1.14 -7.91
C LEU A 365 -7.75 -2.51 -8.07
N ASP A 366 -8.82 -2.74 -7.31
CA ASP A 366 -9.50 -4.04 -7.24
C ASP A 366 -10.26 -4.42 -8.51
N SER A 367 -10.49 -3.48 -9.44
CA SER A 367 -11.20 -3.76 -10.68
C SER A 367 -10.62 -2.98 -11.86
N VAL A 368 -10.75 -3.59 -13.04
CA VAL A 368 -10.35 -2.97 -14.31
C VAL A 368 -11.17 -1.71 -14.57
N GLU A 369 -12.44 -1.70 -14.18
CA GLU A 369 -13.30 -0.52 -14.26
C GLU A 369 -12.76 0.63 -13.42
N ALA A 370 -12.26 0.36 -12.21
CA ALA A 370 -11.65 1.38 -11.35
C ALA A 370 -10.36 1.92 -11.98
N CYS A 371 -9.53 1.07 -12.62
CA CYS A 371 -8.36 1.52 -13.38
C CYS A 371 -8.74 2.46 -14.54
N ASN A 372 -9.81 2.12 -15.27
CA ASN A 372 -10.30 2.96 -16.37
C ASN A 372 -10.80 4.32 -15.88
N VAL A 373 -11.48 4.36 -14.73
CA VAL A 373 -11.93 5.61 -14.10
C VAL A 373 -10.74 6.43 -13.58
N TRP A 374 -9.72 5.78 -13.02
CA TRP A 374 -8.50 6.45 -12.59
C TRP A 374 -7.79 7.13 -13.76
N GLY A 375 -7.64 6.40 -14.87
CA GLY A 375 -6.99 6.87 -16.08
C GLY A 375 -5.50 7.15 -15.89
N ARG A 376 -4.92 7.93 -16.79
CA ARG A 376 -3.53 8.42 -16.68
C ARG A 376 -3.55 9.84 -16.15
N LYS A 377 -2.93 10.05 -15.00
CA LYS A 377 -2.82 11.35 -14.33
C LYS A 377 -1.38 11.84 -14.41
N TYR A 378 -1.21 13.14 -14.62
CA TYR A 378 0.10 13.78 -14.65
C TYR A 378 0.26 14.70 -13.46
N ASN A 379 1.50 14.87 -13.01
CA ASN A 379 1.85 15.76 -11.91
C ASN A 379 1.12 15.42 -10.60
N VAL A 380 0.93 14.12 -10.34
CA VAL A 380 0.36 13.61 -9.08
C VAL A 380 1.40 13.79 -7.99
N LYS A 381 1.03 14.43 -6.89
CA LYS A 381 1.91 14.57 -5.73
C LYS A 381 2.02 13.22 -5.01
N VAL A 382 3.26 12.79 -4.80
CA VAL A 382 3.61 11.57 -4.06
C VAL A 382 4.53 11.95 -2.92
N THR A 383 4.11 11.71 -1.68
CA THR A 383 4.91 11.96 -0.50
C THR A 383 5.47 10.63 0.00
N ILE A 384 6.79 10.48 0.00
CA ILE A 384 7.46 9.35 0.66
C ILE A 384 7.45 9.60 2.16
N LEU A 385 6.77 8.72 2.89
CA LEU A 385 6.67 8.77 4.33
C LEU A 385 7.87 7.98 4.88
N ASP A 386 8.99 8.66 5.12
CA ASP A 386 10.23 8.10 5.73
C ASP A 386 10.17 8.07 7.25
#